data_AF-A0A7R9WXY6-F1
#
_entry.id   AF-A0A7R9WXY6-F1
#
_cell.length_a   1.000
_cell.length_b   1.000
_cell.length_c   1.000
_cell.angle_alpha   90.00
_cell.angle_beta   90.00
_cell.angle_gamma   90.00
#
_symmetry.space_group_name_H-M   'P 1'
#
loop_
_entity.id
_entity.type
_entity.pdbx_description
1 polymer ?
#
loop_
_entity_poly.entity_id
_entity_poly.type
_entity_poly.pdbx_seq_one_letter_code
_entity_poly.pdbx_strand_id
1 'polypeptide(L)'
;IRRRLQSVQSLQSLQPDVVISVHPAMNFTPLKETIRISKHQGKHIPVFTVVTDLGSAHRMWFSKHVDKLYVASERLRVTARKQGRTPDENIVLTGLPIRHDFAVQADKLGDRTSETGKQYQHQIRQQVLGDDVYDPSKKMVLIMGGGEGVGGLSEIVDQMYIDLVNRGVDATICVVCGRNEKLKTDLEARDWGAIIREANEDGGEQFTRRWQQRRRRRR
;
A
#
# COMPACT_ATOMS: atom_id res chain seq x y z
N ILE A 1 -2.16 24.54 17.98
CA ILE A 1 -1.13 25.59 18.14
C ILE A 1 0.28 24.99 18.32
N ARG A 2 0.50 24.05 19.25
CA ARG A 2 1.83 23.37 19.44
C ARG A 2 2.45 22.73 18.19
N ARG A 3 1.70 21.94 17.39
CA ARG A 3 2.24 21.33 16.16
C ARG A 3 2.65 22.34 15.08
N ARG A 4 1.96 23.49 15.01
CA ARG A 4 2.26 24.57 14.06
C ARG A 4 3.56 25.28 14.41
N LEU A 5 3.88 25.40 15.70
CA LEU A 5 5.13 25.99 16.18
C LEU A 5 6.33 25.06 15.91
N GLN A 6 6.18 23.75 16.11
CA GLN A 6 7.23 22.77 15.79
C GLN A 6 7.58 22.78 14.29
N SER A 7 6.59 22.75 13.39
CA SER A 7 6.86 22.77 11.94
C SER A 7 7.59 24.04 11.47
N VAL A 8 7.30 25.20 12.08
CA VAL A 8 7.94 26.47 11.73
C VAL A 8 9.38 26.54 12.23
N GLN A 9 9.61 26.15 13.49
CA GLN A 9 10.96 26.08 14.05
C GLN A 9 11.84 25.11 13.25
N SER A 10 11.29 23.94 12.90
CA SER A 10 12.01 22.94 12.09
C SER A 10 12.34 23.44 10.67
N LEU A 11 11.42 24.13 9.98
CA LEU A 11 11.71 24.62 8.62
C LEU A 11 12.76 25.73 8.62
N GLN A 12 12.73 26.64 9.59
CA GLN A 12 13.74 27.70 9.70
C GLN A 12 15.13 27.14 10.08
N SER A 13 15.19 26.12 10.95
CA SER A 13 16.46 25.47 11.30
C SER A 13 17.02 24.61 10.18
N LEU A 14 16.15 23.94 9.40
CA LEU A 14 16.56 23.04 8.32
C LEU A 14 17.00 23.79 7.06
N GLN A 15 16.55 25.03 6.86
CA GLN A 15 16.81 25.85 5.67
C GLN A 15 16.69 25.07 4.34
N PRO A 16 15.54 24.39 4.10
CA PRO A 16 15.43 23.47 2.96
C PRO A 16 15.52 24.22 1.63
N ASP A 17 16.18 23.59 0.66
CA ASP A 17 16.16 24.02 -0.74
C ASP A 17 14.87 23.59 -1.47
N VAL A 18 14.16 22.60 -0.94
CA VAL A 18 12.88 22.11 -1.48
C VAL A 18 12.03 21.49 -0.37
N VAL A 19 10.72 21.62 -0.46
CA VAL A 19 9.77 20.92 0.42
C VAL A 19 8.93 19.96 -0.41
N ILE A 20 8.88 18.69 -0.01
CA ILE A 20 8.04 17.68 -0.65
C ILE A 20 7.02 17.18 0.36
N SER A 21 5.74 17.30 0.02
CA SER A 21 4.63 16.78 0.81
C SER A 21 4.06 15.50 0.20
N VAL A 22 4.05 14.44 0.99
CA VAL A 22 3.48 13.11 0.65
C VAL A 22 2.29 12.75 1.54
N HIS A 23 1.67 13.73 2.20
CA HIS A 23 0.54 13.48 3.10
C HIS A 23 -0.54 14.57 2.94
N PRO A 24 -1.83 14.22 2.87
CA PRO A 24 -2.89 15.18 2.55
C PRO A 24 -2.97 16.31 3.58
N ALA A 25 -2.88 15.98 4.87
CA ALA A 25 -2.92 16.98 5.95
C ALA A 25 -1.67 17.89 6.01
N MET A 26 -0.58 17.54 5.31
CA MET A 26 0.69 18.26 5.34
C MET A 26 0.89 19.19 4.14
N ASN A 27 -0.14 19.45 3.34
CA ASN A 27 -0.03 20.45 2.27
C ASN A 27 -0.23 21.86 2.80
N PHE A 28 -1.34 22.16 3.48
CA PHE A 28 -1.73 23.54 3.74
C PHE A 28 -0.82 24.29 4.73
N THR A 29 -0.54 23.69 5.88
CA THR A 29 0.25 24.35 6.93
C THR A 29 1.71 24.52 6.50
N PRO A 30 2.44 23.46 6.09
CA PRO A 30 3.81 23.62 5.62
C PRO A 30 3.92 24.56 4.42
N LEU A 31 3.02 24.49 3.43
CA LEU A 31 3.05 25.40 2.28
C LEU A 31 2.94 26.87 2.68
N LYS A 32 2.01 27.21 3.58
CA LYS A 32 1.85 28.59 4.06
C LYS A 32 3.10 29.10 4.77
N GLU A 33 3.70 28.27 5.60
CA GLU A 33 4.89 28.65 6.35
C GLU A 33 6.12 28.73 5.43
N THR A 34 6.27 27.83 4.45
CA THR A 34 7.30 27.92 3.43
C THR A 34 7.18 29.21 2.63
N ILE A 35 5.98 29.59 2.18
CA ILE A 35 5.76 30.87 1.48
C ILE A 35 6.16 32.06 2.37
N ARG A 36 5.86 32.02 3.67
CA ARG A 36 6.23 33.08 4.62
C ARG A 36 7.75 33.18 4.78
N ILE A 37 8.42 32.05 4.96
CA ILE A 37 9.88 31.97 5.11
C ILE A 37 10.55 32.45 3.82
N SER A 38 10.09 31.98 2.66
CA SER A 38 10.62 32.39 1.36
C SER A 38 10.58 33.90 1.16
N LYS A 39 9.47 34.55 1.55
CA LYS A 39 9.33 36.01 1.50
C LYS A 39 10.27 36.73 2.47
N HIS A 40 10.39 36.23 3.71
CA HIS A 40 11.24 36.84 4.73
C HIS A 40 12.74 36.71 4.38
N GLN A 41 13.15 35.60 3.79
CA GLN A 41 14.55 35.34 3.43
C GLN A 41 14.91 35.87 2.04
N GLY A 42 13.94 36.31 1.24
CA GLY A 42 14.17 36.68 -0.17
C GLY A 42 14.60 35.50 -1.05
N LYS A 43 14.45 34.26 -0.57
CA LYS A 43 14.85 33.02 -1.26
C LYS A 43 13.60 32.22 -1.58
N HIS A 44 13.37 31.92 -2.86
CA HIS A 44 12.26 31.05 -3.24
C HIS A 44 12.56 29.59 -2.87
N ILE A 45 11.73 29.00 -2.01
CA ILE A 45 11.78 27.58 -1.66
C ILE A 45 10.63 26.87 -2.38
N PRO A 46 10.89 26.05 -3.42
CA PRO A 46 9.86 25.31 -4.13
C PRO A 46 9.15 24.30 -3.22
N VAL A 47 7.83 24.19 -3.40
CA VAL A 47 6.98 23.22 -2.71
C VAL A 47 6.33 22.29 -3.72
N PHE A 48 6.60 21.01 -3.54
CA PHE A 48 6.02 19.93 -4.34
C PHE A 48 5.08 19.09 -3.51
N THR A 49 4.00 18.62 -4.14
CA THR A 49 3.08 17.67 -3.53
C THR A 49 3.02 16.41 -4.38
N VAL A 50 3.18 15.25 -3.76
CA VAL A 50 3.01 13.94 -4.41
C VAL A 50 1.77 13.27 -3.84
N VAL A 51 0.74 13.13 -4.67
CA VAL A 51 -0.53 12.52 -4.27
C VAL A 51 -0.37 11.01 -4.23
N THR A 52 -0.53 10.44 -3.04
CA THR A 52 -0.40 8.98 -2.83
C THR A 52 -1.74 8.24 -2.92
N ASP A 53 -2.85 8.96 -3.07
CA ASP A 53 -4.18 8.37 -3.26
C ASP A 53 -4.38 7.99 -4.74
N LEU A 54 -4.72 6.74 -5.04
CA LEU A 54 -4.83 6.25 -6.42
C LEU A 54 -6.15 6.62 -7.14
N GLY A 55 -7.21 6.94 -6.39
CA GLY A 55 -8.57 7.11 -6.94
C GLY A 55 -9.25 8.39 -6.48
N SER A 56 -9.89 8.34 -5.31
CA SER A 56 -10.64 9.46 -4.74
C SER A 56 -9.77 10.24 -3.75
N ALA A 57 -8.88 11.07 -4.28
CA ALA A 57 -8.00 11.88 -3.44
C ALA A 57 -8.80 12.94 -2.67
N HIS A 58 -8.47 13.10 -1.38
CA HIS A 58 -9.05 14.15 -0.56
C HIS A 58 -8.65 15.54 -1.05
N ARG A 59 -9.54 16.54 -0.95
CA ARG A 59 -9.29 17.93 -1.42
C ARG A 59 -8.05 18.59 -0.80
N MET A 60 -7.64 18.12 0.39
CA MET A 60 -6.41 18.58 1.08
C MET A 60 -5.12 18.29 0.29
N TRP A 61 -5.17 17.42 -0.71
CA TRP A 61 -4.04 17.20 -1.62
C TRP A 61 -3.75 18.38 -2.54
N PHE A 62 -4.76 19.19 -2.87
CA PHE A 62 -4.66 20.12 -3.98
C PHE A 62 -4.54 21.57 -3.53
N SER A 63 -3.63 22.31 -4.17
CA SER A 63 -3.41 23.72 -3.89
C SER A 63 -2.86 24.41 -5.13
N LYS A 64 -3.39 25.59 -5.44
CA LYS A 64 -2.87 26.46 -6.50
C LYS A 64 -1.50 27.08 -6.22
N HIS A 65 -0.98 26.92 -4.99
CA HIS A 65 0.25 27.56 -4.53
C HIS A 65 1.47 26.63 -4.54
N VAL A 66 1.31 25.37 -4.96
CA VAL A 66 2.45 24.47 -5.15
C VAL A 66 3.09 24.71 -6.51
N ASP A 67 4.41 24.54 -6.58
CA ASP A 67 5.18 24.65 -7.82
C ASP A 67 4.89 23.48 -8.75
N LYS A 68 4.83 22.26 -8.19
CA LYS A 68 4.44 21.04 -8.90
C LYS A 68 3.58 20.13 -8.04
N LEU A 69 2.57 19.56 -8.69
CA LEU A 69 1.67 18.57 -8.14
C LEU A 69 1.80 17.28 -8.96
N TYR A 70 2.34 16.24 -8.33
CA TYR A 70 2.50 14.93 -8.94
C TYR A 70 1.28 14.06 -8.64
N VAL A 71 0.65 13.53 -9.68
CA VAL A 71 -0.55 12.71 -9.57
C VAL A 71 -0.41 11.39 -10.35
N ALA A 72 -1.12 10.37 -9.87
CA ALA A 72 -1.05 9.03 -10.45
C ALA A 72 -1.97 8.80 -11.66
N SER A 73 -2.95 9.67 -11.90
CA SER A 73 -3.94 9.46 -12.97
C SER A 73 -4.54 10.77 -13.50
N GLU A 74 -5.06 10.72 -14.73
CA GLU A 74 -5.75 11.85 -15.37
C GLU A 74 -6.99 12.28 -14.58
N ARG A 75 -7.69 11.33 -13.94
CA ARG A 75 -8.81 11.63 -13.04
C ARG A 75 -8.40 12.57 -11.90
N LEU A 76 -7.22 12.36 -11.33
CA LEU A 76 -6.69 13.23 -10.28
C LEU A 76 -6.26 14.59 -10.81
N ARG A 77 -5.70 14.66 -12.03
CA ARG A 77 -5.41 15.93 -12.71
C ARG A 77 -6.67 16.79 -12.90
N VAL A 78 -7.75 16.20 -13.43
CA VAL A 78 -9.05 16.87 -13.55
C VAL A 78 -9.55 17.37 -12.19
N THR A 79 -9.43 16.54 -11.15
CA THR A 79 -9.84 16.90 -9.79
C THR A 79 -8.99 18.05 -9.22
N ALA A 80 -7.67 18.02 -9.43
CA ALA A 80 -6.73 19.04 -8.99
C ALA A 80 -7.00 20.40 -9.65
N ARG A 81 -7.33 20.40 -10.95
CA ARG A 81 -7.74 21.62 -11.68
C ARG A 81 -9.05 22.16 -11.13
N LYS A 82 -10.08 21.32 -11.03
CA LYS A 82 -11.43 21.74 -10.65
C LYS A 82 -11.54 22.16 -9.17
N GLN A 83 -11.02 21.34 -8.26
CA GLN A 83 -11.19 21.54 -6.81
C GLN A 83 -10.02 22.28 -6.16
N GLY A 84 -8.80 22.01 -6.61
CA GLY A 84 -7.57 22.64 -6.12
C GLY A 84 -7.26 23.97 -6.79
N ARG A 85 -7.83 24.23 -7.97
CA ARG A 85 -7.48 25.35 -8.85
C ARG A 85 -5.98 25.35 -9.20
N THR A 86 -5.38 24.17 -9.24
CA THR A 86 -3.97 24.00 -9.59
C THR A 86 -3.82 24.28 -11.09
N PRO A 87 -2.92 25.19 -11.51
CA PRO A 87 -2.62 25.41 -12.92
C PRO A 87 -2.19 24.11 -13.60
N ASP A 88 -2.59 23.92 -14.85
CA ASP A 88 -2.41 22.64 -15.53
C ASP A 88 -0.92 22.36 -15.81
N GLU A 89 -0.15 23.41 -16.11
CA GLU A 89 1.30 23.39 -16.27
C GLU A 89 2.06 22.97 -15.00
N ASN A 90 1.41 23.04 -13.84
CA ASN A 90 1.97 22.62 -12.55
C ASN A 90 1.58 21.18 -12.19
N ILE A 91 0.71 20.52 -12.96
CA ILE A 91 0.31 19.14 -12.71
C ILE A 91 1.15 18.21 -13.57
N VAL A 92 1.80 17.24 -12.93
CA VAL A 92 2.66 16.26 -13.61
C VAL A 92 2.12 14.86 -13.36
N LEU A 93 1.87 14.12 -14.45
CA LEU A 93 1.45 12.73 -14.41
C LEU A 93 2.69 11.84 -14.34
N THR A 94 3.01 11.36 -13.14
CA THR A 94 4.19 10.48 -12.90
C THR A 94 3.82 9.07 -12.46
N GLY A 95 2.55 8.83 -12.12
CA GLY A 95 2.16 7.60 -11.42
C GLY A 95 2.35 7.74 -9.90
N LEU A 96 2.20 6.63 -9.19
CA LEU A 96 2.54 6.54 -7.77
C LEU A 96 4.03 6.20 -7.64
N PRO A 97 4.84 6.98 -6.91
CA PRO A 97 6.23 6.61 -6.69
C PRO A 97 6.31 5.31 -5.91
N ILE A 98 7.06 4.36 -6.45
CA ILE A 98 7.42 3.11 -5.79
C ILE A 98 8.92 3.11 -5.47
N ARG A 99 9.36 2.24 -4.57
CA ARG A 99 10.80 2.09 -4.31
C ARG A 99 11.52 1.63 -5.57
N HIS A 100 12.72 2.17 -5.81
CA HIS A 100 13.51 1.87 -7.00
C HIS A 100 13.76 0.37 -7.20
N ASP A 101 13.97 -0.38 -6.11
CA ASP A 101 14.19 -1.82 -6.17
C ASP A 101 13.03 -2.57 -6.85
N PHE A 102 11.78 -2.13 -6.69
CA PHE A 102 10.66 -2.74 -7.42
C PHE A 102 10.78 -2.52 -8.93
N ALA A 103 11.28 -1.37 -9.38
CA ALA A 103 11.52 -1.12 -10.80
C ALA A 103 12.65 -1.99 -11.33
N VAL A 104 13.77 -2.11 -10.60
CA VAL A 104 14.88 -3.00 -10.97
C VAL A 104 14.42 -4.45 -11.10
N GLN A 105 13.56 -4.91 -10.20
CA GLN A 105 13.00 -6.27 -10.26
C GLN A 105 11.99 -6.42 -11.40
N ALA A 106 11.20 -5.39 -11.70
CA ALA A 106 10.29 -5.39 -12.85
C ALA A 106 11.05 -5.43 -14.19
N ASP A 107 12.16 -4.70 -14.32
CA ASP A 107 13.00 -4.70 -15.52
C ASP A 107 13.64 -6.07 -15.74
N LYS A 108 14.13 -6.71 -14.67
CA LYS A 108 14.67 -8.08 -14.72
C LYS A 108 13.61 -9.12 -15.06
N LEU A 109 12.38 -8.93 -14.56
CA LEU A 109 11.25 -9.79 -14.83
C LEU A 109 10.80 -9.68 -16.30
N GLY A 110 10.81 -8.48 -16.87
CA GLY A 110 10.25 -8.21 -18.20
C GLY A 110 8.76 -8.56 -18.27
N ASP A 111 8.35 -9.24 -19.34
CA ASP A 111 6.99 -9.78 -19.44
C ASP A 111 6.82 -10.99 -18.51
N ARG A 112 6.03 -10.80 -17.45
CA ARG A 112 5.69 -11.85 -16.47
C ARG A 112 5.08 -13.13 -17.06
N THR A 113 4.55 -13.07 -18.28
CA THR A 113 3.89 -14.20 -18.96
C THR A 113 4.81 -14.93 -19.94
N SER A 114 5.95 -14.32 -20.29
CA SER A 114 7.00 -14.94 -21.10
C SER A 114 7.69 -16.08 -20.36
N GLU A 115 8.37 -16.94 -21.10
CA GLU A 115 9.10 -18.08 -20.53
C GLU A 115 10.24 -17.61 -19.61
N THR A 116 10.99 -16.60 -20.02
CA THR A 116 12.06 -15.98 -19.21
C THR A 116 11.49 -15.33 -17.95
N GLY A 117 10.36 -14.63 -18.04
CA GLY A 117 9.69 -14.02 -16.90
C GLY A 117 9.13 -15.04 -15.90
N LYS A 118 8.67 -16.21 -16.38
CA LYS A 118 8.27 -17.32 -15.50
C LYS A 118 9.48 -17.94 -14.80
N GLN A 119 10.56 -18.19 -15.53
CA GLN A 119 11.81 -18.71 -14.96
C GLN A 119 12.35 -17.78 -13.87
N TYR A 120 12.34 -16.46 -14.10
CA TYR A 120 12.73 -15.48 -13.09
C TYR A 120 11.85 -15.55 -11.84
N GLN A 121 10.52 -15.69 -12.00
CA GLN A 121 9.63 -15.86 -10.86
C GLN A 121 9.93 -17.14 -10.07
N HIS A 122 10.21 -18.26 -10.75
CA HIS A 122 10.59 -19.51 -10.09
C HIS A 122 11.88 -19.33 -9.29
N GLN A 123 12.91 -18.73 -9.90
CA GLN A 123 14.19 -18.46 -9.25
C GLN A 123 14.02 -17.60 -7.99
N ILE A 124 13.29 -16.48 -8.07
CA ILE A 124 13.08 -15.60 -6.92
C ILE A 124 12.28 -16.30 -5.82
N ARG A 125 11.24 -17.08 -6.17
CA ARG A 125 10.46 -17.83 -5.18
C ARG A 125 11.30 -18.90 -4.48
N GLN A 126 12.12 -19.64 -5.21
CA GLN A 126 13.07 -20.59 -4.64
C GLN A 126 14.05 -19.90 -3.69
N GLN A 127 14.65 -18.78 -4.12
CA GLN A 127 15.61 -18.03 -3.30
C GLN A 127 15.01 -17.49 -2.01
N VAL A 128 13.74 -17.04 -2.03
CA VAL A 128 13.10 -16.40 -0.88
C VAL A 128 12.46 -17.42 0.07
N LEU A 129 11.88 -18.50 -0.46
CA LEU A 129 11.07 -19.44 0.33
C LEU A 129 11.79 -20.76 0.63
N GLY A 130 12.82 -21.12 -0.16
CA GLY A 130 13.52 -22.40 -0.07
C GLY A 130 12.74 -23.55 -0.72
N ASP A 131 13.47 -24.65 -0.98
CA ASP A 131 12.95 -25.82 -1.70
C ASP A 131 11.91 -26.62 -0.88
N ASP A 132 11.97 -26.52 0.45
CA ASP A 132 11.02 -27.21 1.34
C ASP A 132 9.62 -26.57 1.33
N VAL A 133 9.52 -25.29 0.96
CA VAL A 133 8.28 -24.52 0.96
C VAL A 133 7.76 -24.28 -0.45
N TYR A 134 8.65 -24.10 -1.42
CA TYR A 134 8.29 -23.73 -2.78
C TYR A 134 8.18 -24.92 -3.72
N ASP A 135 6.95 -25.24 -4.13
CA ASP A 135 6.67 -26.21 -5.19
C ASP A 135 6.28 -25.48 -6.50
N PRO A 136 7.08 -25.60 -7.58
CA PRO A 136 6.80 -24.94 -8.84
C PRO A 136 5.56 -25.49 -9.57
N SER A 137 5.08 -26.69 -9.22
CA SER A 137 3.85 -27.26 -9.79
C SER A 137 2.59 -26.61 -9.21
N LYS A 138 2.68 -26.01 -8.02
CA LYS A 138 1.56 -25.38 -7.32
C LYS A 138 1.41 -23.92 -7.70
N LYS A 139 0.15 -23.47 -7.79
CA LYS A 139 -0.14 -22.03 -7.86
C LYS A 139 0.13 -21.39 -6.50
N MET A 140 0.57 -20.14 -6.50
CA MET A 140 0.85 -19.41 -5.27
C MET A 140 -0.08 -18.21 -5.12
N VAL A 141 -0.64 -18.05 -3.92
CA VAL A 141 -1.46 -16.90 -3.55
C VAL A 141 -0.72 -16.10 -2.46
N LEU A 142 -0.40 -14.84 -2.75
CA LEU A 142 0.17 -13.91 -1.78
C LEU A 142 -0.94 -13.16 -1.06
N ILE A 143 -0.98 -13.30 0.27
CA ILE A 143 -1.84 -12.54 1.16
C ILE A 143 -1.00 -11.54 1.95
N MET A 144 -1.41 -10.27 1.95
CA MET A 144 -0.78 -9.23 2.76
C MET A 144 -1.80 -8.20 3.24
N GLY A 145 -1.62 -7.67 4.45
CA GLY A 145 -2.50 -6.69 5.10
C GLY A 145 -1.88 -5.30 5.30
N GLY A 146 -0.86 -4.95 4.52
CA GLY A 146 -0.02 -3.77 4.77
C GLY A 146 0.98 -3.97 5.91
N GLY A 147 1.73 -2.91 6.26
CA GLY A 147 2.89 -3.03 7.16
C GLY A 147 2.59 -3.49 8.60
N GLU A 148 1.35 -3.34 9.05
CA GLU A 148 0.91 -3.74 10.41
C GLU A 148 0.16 -5.08 10.43
N GLY A 149 -0.11 -5.70 9.27
CA GLY A 149 -0.87 -6.96 9.24
C GLY A 149 -2.28 -6.87 9.85
N VAL A 150 -2.92 -5.70 9.76
CA VAL A 150 -4.24 -5.41 10.37
C VAL A 150 -5.36 -5.72 9.37
N GLY A 151 -6.55 -6.07 9.86
CA GLY A 151 -7.76 -6.21 9.03
C GLY A 151 -8.38 -7.60 8.99
N GLY A 152 -8.13 -8.43 10.00
CA GLY A 152 -8.67 -9.80 10.08
C GLY A 152 -7.96 -10.77 9.14
N LEU A 153 -6.63 -10.60 9.00
CA LEU A 153 -5.82 -11.38 8.08
C LEU A 153 -5.85 -12.87 8.42
N SER A 154 -5.78 -13.22 9.72
CA SER A 154 -5.95 -14.59 10.21
C SER A 154 -7.21 -15.22 9.63
N GLU A 155 -8.37 -14.57 9.84
CA GLU A 155 -9.65 -15.13 9.41
C GLU A 155 -9.74 -15.22 7.88
N ILE A 156 -9.13 -14.30 7.13
CA ILE A 156 -9.09 -14.36 5.66
C ILE A 156 -8.26 -15.56 5.20
N VAL A 157 -7.11 -15.81 5.84
CA VAL A 157 -6.25 -16.95 5.52
C VAL A 157 -6.99 -18.26 5.81
N ASP A 158 -7.64 -18.37 6.98
CA ASP A 158 -8.39 -19.57 7.35
C ASP A 158 -9.50 -19.88 6.34
N GLN A 159 -10.30 -18.87 5.95
CA GLN A 159 -11.36 -19.06 4.94
C GLN A 159 -10.80 -19.44 3.57
N MET A 160 -9.73 -18.78 3.15
CA MET A 160 -9.14 -19.07 1.84
C MET A 160 -8.57 -20.49 1.80
N TYR A 161 -7.94 -20.94 2.89
CA TYR A 161 -7.46 -22.31 3.01
C TYR A 161 -8.61 -23.31 2.91
N ILE A 162 -9.68 -23.12 3.69
CA ILE A 162 -10.89 -23.96 3.64
C ILE A 162 -11.47 -24.03 2.22
N ASP A 163 -11.65 -22.86 1.57
CA ASP A 163 -12.24 -22.78 0.24
C ASP A 163 -11.38 -23.50 -0.82
N LEU A 164 -10.05 -23.39 -0.75
CA LEU A 164 -9.15 -24.05 -1.68
C LEU A 164 -9.18 -25.57 -1.50
N VAL A 165 -9.12 -26.04 -0.26
CA VAL A 165 -9.19 -27.48 0.07
C VAL A 165 -10.52 -28.08 -0.38
N ASN A 166 -11.65 -27.44 -0.06
CA ASN A 166 -12.98 -27.92 -0.44
C ASN A 166 -13.20 -27.95 -1.96
N ARG A 167 -12.48 -27.13 -2.72
CA ARG A 167 -12.52 -27.11 -4.19
C ARG A 167 -11.48 -28.04 -4.83
N GLY A 168 -10.68 -28.74 -4.03
CA GLY A 168 -9.58 -29.58 -4.53
C GLY A 168 -8.48 -28.80 -5.25
N VAL A 169 -8.30 -27.51 -4.92
CA VAL A 169 -7.27 -26.66 -5.52
C VAL A 169 -5.98 -26.79 -4.71
N ASP A 170 -4.96 -27.41 -5.28
CA ASP A 170 -3.63 -27.48 -4.68
C ASP A 170 -2.83 -26.20 -4.97
N ALA A 171 -2.67 -25.37 -3.94
CA ALA A 171 -2.01 -24.08 -4.03
C ALA A 171 -1.25 -23.74 -2.74
N THR A 172 -0.14 -23.02 -2.88
CA THR A 172 0.63 -22.48 -1.76
C THR A 172 0.09 -21.11 -1.35
N ILE A 173 -0.26 -20.96 -0.08
CA ILE A 173 -0.64 -19.66 0.49
C ILE A 173 0.60 -19.05 1.17
N CYS A 174 1.08 -17.92 0.65
CA CYS A 174 2.15 -17.15 1.25
C CYS A 174 1.54 -15.94 1.97
N VAL A 175 1.75 -15.82 3.28
CA VAL A 175 1.21 -14.73 4.09
C VAL A 175 2.34 -13.82 4.56
N VAL A 176 2.28 -12.53 4.23
CA VAL A 176 3.21 -11.52 4.73
C VAL A 176 2.54 -10.73 5.86
N CYS A 177 2.93 -11.04 7.09
CA CYS A 177 2.36 -10.45 8.32
C CYS A 177 2.87 -9.02 8.63
N GLY A 178 3.83 -8.50 7.86
CA GLY A 178 4.45 -7.20 8.15
C GLY A 178 5.16 -7.22 9.51
N ARG A 179 4.85 -6.27 10.38
CA ARG A 179 5.37 -6.20 11.77
C ARG A 179 4.54 -7.01 12.79
N ASN A 180 3.50 -7.71 12.35
CA ASN A 180 2.62 -8.45 13.24
C ASN A 180 3.21 -9.84 13.57
N GLU A 181 4.19 -9.85 14.48
CA GLU A 181 4.85 -11.09 14.92
C GLU A 181 3.88 -12.07 15.58
N LYS A 182 2.90 -11.57 16.34
CA LYS A 182 1.87 -12.42 16.95
C LYS A 182 1.12 -13.22 15.89
N LEU A 183 0.63 -12.54 14.85
CA LEU A 183 -0.08 -13.21 13.75
C LEU A 183 0.82 -14.24 13.04
N LYS A 184 2.10 -13.92 12.85
CA LYS A 184 3.07 -14.85 12.25
C LYS A 184 3.17 -16.12 13.10
N THR A 185 3.47 -16.01 14.40
CA THR A 185 3.55 -17.17 15.30
C THR A 185 2.25 -17.96 15.33
N ASP A 186 1.11 -17.27 15.39
CA ASP A 186 -0.21 -17.91 15.43
C ASP A 186 -0.54 -18.70 14.14
N LEU A 187 -0.03 -18.27 12.99
CA LEU A 187 -0.19 -18.96 11.69
C LEU A 187 0.80 -20.11 11.52
N GLU A 188 2.04 -19.96 12.01
CA GLU A 188 3.07 -21.00 11.96
C GLU A 188 2.70 -22.20 12.85
N ALA A 189 2.10 -21.96 14.02
CA ALA A 189 1.68 -23.01 14.95
C ALA A 189 0.27 -23.59 14.66
N ARG A 190 -0.36 -23.19 13.55
CA ARG A 190 -1.77 -23.48 13.28
C ARG A 190 -2.01 -24.93 12.85
N ASP A 191 -2.97 -25.60 13.51
CA ASP A 191 -3.47 -26.89 13.05
C ASP A 191 -4.50 -26.68 11.93
N TRP A 192 -4.00 -26.69 10.69
CA TRP A 192 -4.82 -26.57 9.48
C TRP A 192 -5.81 -27.74 9.31
N GLY A 193 -5.52 -28.91 9.87
CA GLY A 193 -6.43 -30.05 9.84
C GLY A 193 -7.64 -29.85 10.75
N ALA A 194 -7.44 -29.23 11.93
CA ALA A 194 -8.53 -28.86 12.83
C ALA A 194 -9.49 -27.86 12.19
N ILE A 195 -8.95 -26.85 11.49
CA ILE A 195 -9.75 -25.83 10.79
C ILE A 195 -10.69 -26.45 9.75
N ILE A 196 -10.23 -27.46 9.00
CA ILE A 196 -11.07 -28.15 8.02
C ILE A 196 -12.15 -29.00 8.70
N ARG A 197 -11.81 -29.69 9.80
CA ARG A 197 -12.79 -30.49 10.56
C ARG A 197 -13.90 -29.60 11.09
N GLU A 198 -13.55 -28.49 11.74
CA GLU A 198 -14.53 -27.51 12.25
C GLU A 198 -15.42 -26.94 11.14
N ALA A 199 -14.85 -26.62 9.97
CA ALA A 199 -15.60 -26.08 8.85
C ALA A 199 -16.60 -27.10 8.24
N ASN A 200 -16.24 -28.39 8.24
CA ASN A 200 -17.09 -29.46 7.74
C ASN A 200 -18.21 -29.84 8.73
N GLU A 201 -17.94 -29.78 10.03
CA GLU A 201 -18.92 -30.03 11.10
C GLU A 201 -20.03 -28.96 11.13
N ASP A 202 -19.69 -27.69 10.88
CA ASP A 202 -20.66 -26.59 10.83
C ASP A 202 -21.52 -26.59 9.55
N GLY A 203 -21.29 -27.51 8.59
CA GLY A 203 -21.97 -27.54 7.29
C GLY A 203 -21.66 -26.28 6.49
N GLY A 204 -20.65 -26.33 5.60
CA GLY A 204 -19.94 -25.20 4.98
C GLY A 204 -20.74 -23.90 4.68
N GLU A 205 -22.00 -23.97 4.28
CA GLU A 205 -22.86 -22.77 4.10
C GLU A 205 -23.19 -22.02 5.41
N GLN A 206 -23.42 -22.71 6.53
CA GLN A 206 -23.76 -22.06 7.80
C GLN A 206 -22.53 -21.36 8.40
N PHE A 207 -21.34 -21.94 8.25
CA PHE A 207 -20.08 -21.33 8.65
C PHE A 207 -19.79 -20.03 7.89
N THR A 208 -19.88 -20.05 6.55
CA THR A 208 -19.71 -18.83 5.72
C THR A 208 -20.76 -17.76 6.05
N ARG A 209 -22.03 -18.15 6.30
CA ARG A 209 -23.09 -17.21 6.72
C ARG A 209 -22.83 -16.59 8.10
N ARG A 210 -22.41 -17.40 9.09
CA ARG A 210 -22.09 -16.95 10.45
C ARG A 210 -20.87 -16.02 10.43
N TRP A 211 -19.91 -16.26 9.54
CA TRP A 211 -18.77 -15.37 9.29
C TRP A 211 -19.19 -14.03 8.68
N GLN A 212 -20.02 -14.03 7.62
CA GLN A 212 -20.52 -12.79 7.01
C GLN A 212 -21.27 -11.93 8.04
N GLN A 213 -22.03 -12.56 8.94
CA GLN A 213 -22.71 -11.89 10.05
C GLN A 213 -21.73 -11.33 11.10
N ARG A 214 -20.68 -12.06 11.49
CA ARG A 214 -19.65 -11.59 12.43
C ARG A 214 -18.86 -10.40 11.87
N ARG A 215 -18.53 -10.42 10.57
CA ARG A 215 -17.81 -9.32 9.90
C ARG A 215 -18.65 -8.05 9.82
N ARG A 216 -19.97 -8.16 9.63
CA ARG A 216 -20.90 -7.02 9.66
C ARG A 216 -21.05 -6.38 11.04
N ARG A 217 -20.84 -7.14 12.12
CA ARG A 217 -20.91 -6.65 13.52
C ARG A 217 -19.62 -5.98 14.02
N ARG A 218 -18.49 -6.16 13.31
CA ARG A 218 -17.18 -5.59 13.66
C ARG A 218 -16.80 -4.36 12.82
N ARG A 219 -17.67 -3.93 11.89
CA ARG A 219 -17.59 -2.62 11.22
C ARG A 219 -18.44 -1.62 11.96
#